data_AF-A0A1G2NE82-F1
#
_entry.id   AF-A0A1G2NE82-F1
#
_cell.length_a   1.000
_cell.length_b   1.000
_cell.length_c   1.000
_cell.angle_alpha   90.00
_cell.angle_beta   90.00
_cell.angle_gamma   90.00
#
_symmetry.space_group_name_H-M   'P 1'
#
loop_
_entity.id
_entity.type
_entity.pdbx_description
1 polymer ?
#
loop_
_entity_poly.entity_id
_entity_poly.type
_entity_poly.pdbx_seq_one_letter_code
_entity_poly.pdbx_strand_id
1 'polypeptide(L)'
;MAEYIESVRRDIMRRVYVVFFVRKVVKPFVIKMGSVAALAVAVAALVSVQNVLGNMPSPAEFVSFGKFIFSAFANTELSVQALSLAVAVLAAFAVRDLARVSRLIGVRRVAM
;
A
#
# COMPACT_ATOMS: atom_id res chain seq x y z
N MET A 1 -2.78 13.28 45.50
CA MET A 1 -1.89 14.13 44.68
C MET A 1 -1.10 13.34 43.65
N ALA A 2 -0.36 12.29 44.03
CA ALA A 2 0.41 11.47 43.06
C ALA A 2 -0.46 10.83 41.96
N GLU A 3 -1.64 10.33 42.31
CA GLU A 3 -2.58 9.69 41.37
C GLU A 3 -3.13 10.66 40.31
N TYR A 4 -3.36 11.92 40.67
CA TYR A 4 -3.78 12.98 39.75
C TYR A 4 -2.66 13.37 38.78
N ILE A 5 -1.41 13.42 39.25
CA ILE A 5 -0.26 13.74 38.40
C ILE A 5 -0.04 12.62 37.37
N GLU A 6 -0.22 11.35 37.75
CA GLU A 6 -0.09 10.22 36.83
C GLU A 6 -1.21 10.16 35.79
N SER A 7 -2.46 10.49 36.15
CA SER A 7 -3.57 10.51 35.17
C SER A 7 -3.38 11.60 34.13
N VAL A 8 -3.00 12.81 34.55
CA VAL A 8 -2.71 13.94 33.65
C VAL A 8 -1.52 13.62 32.75
N ARG A 9 -0.45 13.02 33.30
CA ARG A 9 0.72 12.58 32.53
C ARG A 9 0.33 11.56 31.47
N ARG A 10 -0.50 10.58 31.81
CA ARG A 10 -0.96 9.54 30.86
C ARG A 10 -1.72 10.15 29.68
N ASP A 11 -2.62 11.10 29.95
CA ASP A 11 -3.39 11.76 28.90
C ASP A 11 -2.51 12.61 27.98
N ILE A 12 -1.55 13.35 28.54
CA ILE A 12 -0.57 14.12 27.76
C ILE A 12 0.28 13.17 26.90
N MET A 13 0.83 12.10 27.49
CA MET A 13 1.67 11.14 26.77
C MET A 13 0.89 10.42 25.66
N ARG A 14 -0.39 10.10 25.88
CA ARG A 14 -1.26 9.52 24.84
C ARG A 14 -1.37 10.46 23.63
N ARG A 15 -1.58 11.77 23.86
CA ARG A 15 -1.64 12.76 22.77
C ARG A 15 -0.30 12.89 22.05
N VAL A 16 0.80 12.92 22.79
CA VAL A 16 2.16 12.98 22.21
C VAL A 16 2.44 11.77 21.33
N TYR A 17 2.11 10.55 21.80
CA TYR A 17 2.29 9.34 21.00
C TYR A 17 1.41 9.29 19.77
N VAL A 18 0.16 9.76 19.85
CA VAL A 18 -0.72 9.87 18.69
C VAL A 18 -0.14 10.84 17.65
N VAL A 19 0.24 12.05 18.05
CA VAL A 19 0.82 13.03 17.13
C VAL A 19 2.14 12.54 16.53
N PHE A 20 2.99 11.89 17.34
CA PHE A 20 4.22 11.27 16.87
C PHE A 20 3.95 10.17 15.84
N PHE A 21 3.01 9.27 16.11
CA PHE A 21 2.63 8.20 15.21
C PHE A 21 2.06 8.74 13.89
N VAL A 22 1.14 9.71 13.96
CA VAL A 22 0.57 10.35 12.76
C VAL A 22 1.67 11.02 11.93
N ARG A 23 2.54 11.81 12.55
CA ARG A 23 3.61 12.50 11.81
C ARG A 23 4.61 11.54 11.19
N LYS A 24 4.94 10.43 11.87
CA LYS A 24 6.01 9.52 11.45
C LYS A 24 5.54 8.40 10.52
N VAL A 25 4.31 7.94 10.66
CA VAL A 25 3.77 6.78 9.91
C VAL A 25 2.80 7.22 8.82
N VAL A 26 1.85 8.10 9.14
CA VAL A 26 0.78 8.48 8.20
C VAL A 26 1.34 9.31 7.03
N LYS A 27 2.23 10.27 7.28
CA LYS A 27 2.81 11.10 6.19
C LYS A 27 3.49 10.29 5.07
N PRO A 28 4.50 9.43 5.35
CA PRO A 28 5.14 8.64 4.29
C PRO A 28 4.20 7.59 3.69
N PHE A 29 3.24 7.06 4.46
CA PHE A 29 2.25 6.13 3.96
C PHE A 29 1.31 6.79 2.94
N VAL A 30 0.79 7.98 3.25
CA VAL A 30 -0.10 8.74 2.35
C VAL A 30 0.59 9.10 1.05
N ILE A 31 1.85 9.52 1.08
CA ILE A 31 2.62 9.83 -0.14
C ILE A 31 2.77 8.58 -1.02
N LYS A 32 3.13 7.43 -0.43
CA LYS A 32 3.32 6.18 -1.17
C LYS A 32 2.02 5.63 -1.74
N MET A 33 0.95 5.62 -0.95
CA MET A 33 -0.35 5.18 -1.43
C MET A 33 -0.93 6.14 -2.47
N GLY A 34 -0.71 7.45 -2.28
CA GLY A 34 -1.08 8.47 -3.24
C GLY A 34 -0.35 8.30 -4.58
N SER A 35 0.96 7.99 -4.57
CA SER A 35 1.70 7.74 -5.81
C SER A 35 1.25 6.45 -6.51
N VAL A 36 0.99 5.37 -5.77
CA VAL A 36 0.41 4.14 -6.34
C VAL A 36 -0.95 4.42 -6.97
N ALA A 37 -1.84 5.13 -6.27
CA ALA A 37 -3.16 5.47 -6.78
C ALA A 37 -3.09 6.37 -8.02
N ALA A 38 -2.24 7.39 -8.01
CA ALA A 38 -2.07 8.29 -9.15
C ALA A 38 -1.57 7.54 -10.40
N LEU A 39 -0.60 6.65 -10.25
CA LEU A 39 -0.11 5.83 -11.35
C LEU A 39 -1.16 4.81 -11.83
N ALA A 40 -1.92 4.20 -10.92
CA ALA A 40 -3.00 3.29 -11.30
C ALA A 40 -4.09 4.02 -12.12
N VAL A 41 -4.44 5.25 -11.73
CA VAL A 41 -5.35 6.11 -12.52
C VAL A 41 -4.75 6.44 -13.89
N ALA A 42 -3.46 6.77 -13.95
CA ALA A 42 -2.78 7.03 -15.23
C ALA A 42 -2.81 5.80 -16.15
N VAL A 43 -2.57 4.59 -15.62
CA VAL A 43 -2.71 3.34 -16.39
C VAL A 43 -4.15 3.15 -16.84
N ALA A 44 -5.13 3.30 -15.95
CA ALA A 44 -6.55 3.15 -16.26
C ALA A 44 -7.08 4.17 -17.29
N ALA A 45 -6.40 5.29 -17.46
CA ALA A 45 -6.69 6.26 -18.53
C ALA A 45 -6.15 5.83 -19.90
N LEU A 46 -5.11 4.97 -19.94
CA LEU A 46 -4.48 4.47 -21.15
C LEU A 46 -5.07 3.12 -21.62
N VAL A 47 -5.66 2.35 -20.71
CA VAL A 47 -6.26 1.04 -21.02
C VAL A 47 -7.69 0.93 -20.52
N SER A 48 -8.54 0.23 -21.28
CA SER A 48 -9.90 -0.08 -20.83
C SER A 48 -9.88 -1.16 -19.75
N VAL A 49 -10.00 -0.75 -18.49
CA VAL A 49 -10.04 -1.66 -17.32
C VAL A 49 -11.18 -2.67 -17.44
N GLN A 50 -12.34 -2.24 -17.94
CA GLN A 50 -13.49 -3.12 -18.14
C GLN A 50 -13.17 -4.24 -19.15
N ASN A 51 -12.51 -3.91 -20.26
CA ASN A 51 -12.12 -4.92 -21.25
C ASN A 51 -11.04 -5.86 -20.69
N VAL A 52 -10.08 -5.34 -19.92
CA VAL A 52 -9.07 -6.19 -19.27
C VAL A 52 -9.74 -7.20 -18.33
N LEU A 53 -10.63 -6.73 -17.45
CA LEU A 53 -11.32 -7.59 -16.48
C LEU A 53 -12.31 -8.55 -17.16
N GLY A 54 -13.01 -8.12 -18.20
CA GLY A 54 -13.96 -8.96 -18.95
C GLY A 54 -13.30 -10.06 -19.76
N ASN A 55 -12.03 -9.89 -20.15
CA ASN A 55 -11.24 -10.90 -20.87
C ASN A 55 -10.29 -11.69 -19.95
N MET A 56 -10.25 -11.38 -18.65
CA MET A 56 -9.34 -12.00 -17.71
C MET A 56 -9.80 -13.42 -17.36
N PRO A 57 -8.97 -14.47 -17.56
CA PRO A 57 -9.26 -15.81 -17.08
C PRO A 57 -9.37 -15.86 -15.56
N SER A 58 -10.03 -16.88 -15.04
CA SER A 58 -10.11 -17.08 -13.59
C SER A 58 -8.71 -17.14 -12.96
N PRO A 59 -8.44 -16.40 -11.87
CA PRO A 59 -7.16 -16.50 -11.15
C PRO A 59 -6.87 -17.90 -10.60
N ALA A 60 -7.90 -18.74 -10.44
CA ALA A 60 -7.73 -20.14 -10.03
C ALA A 60 -7.09 -21.00 -11.14
N GLU A 61 -7.19 -20.59 -12.40
CA GLU A 61 -6.55 -21.23 -13.53
C GLU A 61 -5.16 -20.63 -13.77
N PHE A 62 -4.22 -20.96 -12.88
CA PHE A 62 -2.88 -20.34 -12.85
C PHE A 62 -2.17 -20.24 -14.22
N VAL A 63 -2.31 -21.27 -15.07
CA VAL A 63 -1.64 -21.31 -16.38
C VAL A 63 -2.29 -20.33 -17.37
N SER A 64 -3.61 -20.34 -17.51
CA SER A 64 -4.32 -19.45 -18.45
C SER A 64 -4.22 -18.00 -17.98
N PHE A 65 -4.35 -17.78 -16.67
CA PHE A 65 -4.16 -16.48 -16.04
C PHE A 65 -2.74 -15.92 -16.25
N GLY A 66 -1.71 -16.75 -16.05
CA GLY A 66 -0.32 -16.36 -16.28
C GLY A 66 -0.04 -15.99 -17.74
N LYS A 67 -0.55 -16.79 -18.69
CA LYS A 67 -0.45 -16.49 -20.13
C LYS A 67 -1.17 -15.19 -20.49
N PHE A 68 -2.34 -14.94 -19.91
CA PHE A 68 -3.08 -13.70 -20.10
C PHE A 68 -2.28 -12.49 -19.61
N ILE A 69 -1.73 -12.52 -18.39
CA ILE A 69 -0.92 -11.42 -17.86
C ILE A 69 0.28 -11.13 -18.78
N PHE A 70 1.04 -12.16 -19.14
CA PHE A 70 2.21 -11.98 -19.99
C PHE A 70 1.85 -11.42 -21.37
N SER A 71 0.82 -11.98 -22.00
CA SER A 71 0.33 -11.52 -23.29
C SER A 71 -0.19 -10.09 -23.24
N ALA A 72 -1.00 -9.76 -22.23
CA ALA A 72 -1.54 -8.41 -22.05
C ALA A 72 -0.42 -7.39 -21.81
N PHE A 73 0.59 -7.73 -21.03
CA PHE A 73 1.74 -6.86 -20.80
C PHE A 73 2.58 -6.67 -22.07
N ALA A 74 3.00 -7.77 -22.71
CA ALA A 74 3.91 -7.74 -23.86
C ALA A 74 3.31 -7.06 -25.10
N ASN A 75 1.97 -7.10 -25.25
CA ASN A 75 1.28 -6.52 -26.39
C ASN A 75 0.69 -5.11 -26.11
N THR A 76 1.04 -4.46 -25.00
CA THR A 76 0.66 -3.06 -24.73
C THR A 76 1.76 -2.09 -25.13
N GLU A 77 1.39 -0.81 -25.27
CA GLU A 77 2.35 0.27 -25.54
C GLU A 77 3.42 0.40 -24.45
N LEU A 78 4.60 0.88 -24.82
CA LEU A 78 5.74 1.07 -23.91
C LEU A 78 5.38 1.96 -22.70
N SER A 79 4.50 2.95 -22.90
CA SER A 79 3.96 3.83 -21.86
C SER A 79 3.22 3.04 -20.77
N VAL A 80 2.31 2.14 -21.18
CA VAL A 80 1.53 1.28 -20.29
C VAL A 80 2.42 0.26 -19.60
N GLN A 81 3.38 -0.32 -20.31
CA GLN A 81 4.37 -1.25 -19.74
C GLN A 81 5.19 -0.57 -18.63
N ALA A 82 5.73 0.62 -18.89
CA ALA A 82 6.52 1.37 -17.90
C ALA A 82 5.69 1.75 -16.66
N LEU A 83 4.47 2.27 -16.87
CA LEU A 83 3.59 2.69 -15.78
C LEU A 83 3.11 1.49 -14.95
N SER A 84 2.72 0.39 -15.58
CA SER A 84 2.31 -0.84 -14.88
C SER A 84 3.45 -1.45 -14.06
N LEU A 85 4.69 -1.46 -14.57
CA LEU A 85 5.87 -1.85 -13.79
C LEU A 85 6.11 -0.92 -12.61
N ALA A 86 6.00 0.40 -12.80
CA ALA A 86 6.15 1.38 -11.73
C ALA A 86 5.10 1.16 -10.62
N VAL A 87 3.84 0.90 -10.99
CA VAL A 87 2.77 0.53 -10.05
C VAL A 87 3.14 -0.75 -9.29
N ALA A 88 3.58 -1.79 -9.99
CA ALA A 88 3.93 -3.08 -9.36
C ALA A 88 5.08 -2.93 -8.35
N VAL A 89 6.14 -2.19 -8.70
CA VAL A 89 7.29 -1.94 -7.82
C VAL A 89 6.87 -1.13 -6.59
N LEU A 90 6.11 -0.05 -6.78
CA LEU A 90 5.66 0.78 -5.65
C LEU A 90 4.68 0.03 -4.76
N ALA A 91 3.79 -0.78 -5.33
CA ALA A 91 2.89 -1.65 -4.56
C ALA A 91 3.69 -2.66 -3.72
N ALA A 92 4.72 -3.30 -4.29
CA ALA A 92 5.58 -4.22 -3.56
C ALA A 92 6.31 -3.52 -2.39
N PHE A 93 6.80 -2.29 -2.60
CA PHE A 93 7.41 -1.50 -1.53
C PHE A 93 6.40 -1.08 -0.46
N ALA A 94 5.18 -0.68 -0.85
CA ALA A 94 4.11 -0.36 0.08
C ALA A 94 3.74 -1.56 0.96
N VAL A 95 3.60 -2.76 0.37
CA VAL A 95 3.34 -4.01 1.10
C VAL A 95 4.50 -4.34 2.04
N ARG A 96 5.75 -4.23 1.58
CA ARG A 96 6.94 -4.46 2.42
C ARG A 96 6.96 -3.53 3.63
N ASP A 97 6.65 -2.26 3.43
CA ASP A 97 6.65 -1.26 4.50
C ASP A 97 5.50 -1.49 5.47
N LEU A 98 4.31 -1.86 4.97
CA LEU A 98 3.18 -2.24 5.80
C LEU A 98 3.52 -3.46 6.67
N ALA A 99 4.17 -4.48 6.10
CA ALA A 99 4.63 -5.66 6.83
C ALA A 99 5.70 -5.35 7.88
N ARG A 100 6.57 -4.36 7.63
CA ARG A 100 7.54 -3.88 8.63
C ARG A 100 6.86 -3.14 9.77
N VAL A 101 5.94 -2.24 9.45
CA VAL A 101 5.19 -1.47 10.45
C VAL A 101 4.33 -2.38 11.32
N SER A 102 3.65 -3.37 10.73
CA SER A 102 2.84 -4.32 11.50
C SER A 102 3.67 -5.16 12.47
N ARG A 103 4.86 -5.61 12.07
CA ARG A 103 5.81 -6.30 12.97
C ARG A 103 6.26 -5.40 14.13
N LEU A 104 6.57 -4.12 13.87
CA LEU A 104 6.99 -3.20 14.93
C LEU A 104 5.86 -2.91 15.93
N ILE A 105 4.61 -2.84 15.46
CA ILE A 105 3.44 -2.69 16.33
C ILE A 105 3.17 -3.97 17.13
N GLY A 106 3.31 -5.14 16.51
CA GLY A 106 3.15 -6.44 17.16
C GLY A 106 4.16 -6.68 18.29
N VAL A 107 5.45 -6.42 18.04
CA VAL A 107 6.52 -6.56 19.06
C VAL A 107 6.31 -5.62 20.24
N ARG A 108 5.86 -4.38 20.01
CA ARG A 108 5.56 -3.42 21.10
C ARG A 108 4.35 -3.80 21.96
N ARG A 109 3.39 -4.56 21.42
CA ARG A 109 2.24 -5.05 22.21
C ARG A 109 2.59 -6.24 23.12
N VAL A 110 3.61 -7.03 22.77
CA VAL A 110 4.03 -8.21 23.55
C VAL A 110 5.00 -7.83 24.67
N ALA A 111 5.66 -6.67 24.57
CA ALA A 111 6.63 -6.17 25.56
C ALA A 111 6.04 -5.18 26.59
N MET A 112 4.74 -4.89 26.55
CA MET A 112 3.99 -4.19 27.61
C MET A 112 3.16 -5.19 28.39
#